data_AF-A0A158ELK6-F1
#
_entry.id   AF-A0A158ELK6-F1
#
_cell.length_a   1.000
_cell.length_b   1.000
_cell.length_c   1.000
_cell.angle_alpha   90.00
_cell.angle_beta   90.00
_cell.angle_gamma   90.00
#
_symmetry.space_group_name_H-M   'P 1'
#
loop_
_entity.id
_entity.type
_entity.pdbx_description
1 polymer ?
#
loop_
_entity_poly.entity_id
_entity_poly.type
_entity_poly.pdbx_seq_one_letter_code
_entity_poly.pdbx_strand_id
1 'polypeptide(L)'
;MLGDSESTSVHINSVIVDTRHRVATVRYTTTKRYRDRPNAEPPQYWIATLAFDYVRRPMTAAERFINPAGFQVTSFRPNPESPANVGKVGG
;
A
#
# COMPACT_ATOMS: atom_id res chain seq x y z
N MET A 1 -17.66 -1.19 12.24
CA MET A 1 -17.40 0.04 11.45
C MET A 1 -16.55 0.96 12.30
N LEU A 2 -15.45 1.51 11.77
CA LEU A 2 -14.46 2.28 12.55
C LEU A 2 -14.84 3.76 12.75
N GLY A 3 -15.80 4.32 11.99
CA GLY A 3 -16.17 5.74 12.11
C GLY A 3 -14.96 6.67 12.01
N ASP A 4 -14.96 7.79 12.74
CA ASP A 4 -13.80 8.70 12.91
C ASP A 4 -13.02 8.42 14.22
N SER A 5 -13.08 7.17 14.70
CA SER A 5 -12.40 6.75 15.95
C SER A 5 -10.96 6.29 15.72
N GLU A 6 -10.63 5.93 14.49
CA GLU A 6 -9.32 5.43 14.10
C GLU A 6 -8.96 5.94 12.70
N SER A 7 -7.70 6.26 12.48
CA SER A 7 -7.13 6.50 11.16
C SER A 7 -5.92 5.60 10.92
N THR A 8 -5.73 5.15 9.67
CA THR A 8 -4.52 4.44 9.24
C THR A 8 -3.84 5.27 8.18
N SER A 9 -2.62 5.73 8.48
CA SER A 9 -1.76 6.42 7.52
C SER A 9 -0.88 5.42 6.77
N VAL A 10 -0.60 5.70 5.49
CA VAL A 10 0.26 4.89 4.63
C VAL A 10 1.45 5.73 4.20
N HIS A 11 2.66 5.19 4.35
CA HIS A 11 3.89 5.81 3.85
C HIS A 11 4.57 4.85 2.86
N ILE A 12 4.79 5.30 1.62
CA ILE A 12 5.47 4.50 0.60
C ILE A 12 6.98 4.63 0.80
N ASN A 13 7.65 3.52 1.12
CA ASN A 13 9.11 3.51 1.32
C ASN A 13 9.85 3.38 -0.02
N SER A 14 9.37 2.50 -0.92
CA SER A 14 9.99 2.32 -2.24
C SER A 14 9.05 1.66 -3.23
N VAL A 15 9.27 1.91 -4.52
CA VAL A 15 8.55 1.27 -5.63
C VAL A 15 9.55 0.74 -6.65
N ILE A 16 9.45 -0.54 -7.00
CA ILE A 16 10.20 -1.18 -8.08
C ILE A 16 9.19 -1.63 -9.12
N VAL A 17 9.41 -1.29 -10.39
CA VAL A 17 8.46 -1.57 -11.48
C VAL A 17 9.14 -2.37 -12.57
N ASP A 18 8.57 -3.53 -12.89
CA ASP A 18 8.84 -4.27 -14.11
C ASP A 18 7.78 -3.92 -15.16
N THR A 19 8.11 -2.97 -16.02
CA THR A 19 7.18 -2.49 -17.06
C THR A 19 6.94 -3.51 -18.16
N ARG A 20 7.88 -4.46 -18.37
CA ARG A 20 7.79 -5.51 -19.39
C ARG A 20 6.78 -6.57 -18.99
N HIS A 21 6.80 -7.00 -17.73
CA HIS A 21 5.87 -8.01 -17.20
C HIS A 21 4.65 -7.40 -16.51
N ARG A 22 4.56 -6.07 -16.43
CA ARG A 22 3.48 -5.32 -15.77
C ARG A 22 3.28 -5.73 -14.31
N VAL A 23 4.40 -5.86 -13.61
CA VAL A 23 4.44 -6.17 -12.18
C VAL A 23 5.16 -5.05 -11.44
N ALA A 24 4.71 -4.74 -10.23
CA ALA A 24 5.39 -3.81 -9.33
C ALA A 24 5.52 -4.41 -7.94
N THR A 25 6.63 -4.10 -7.27
CA THR A 25 6.83 -4.38 -5.84
C THR A 25 6.89 -3.05 -5.11
N VAL A 26 5.99 -2.88 -4.14
CA VAL A 26 5.87 -1.66 -3.33
C VAL A 26 6.17 -2.01 -1.89
N ARG A 27 7.16 -1.35 -1.30
CA ARG A 27 7.41 -1.40 0.15
C ARG A 27 6.71 -0.20 0.77
N TYR A 28 5.85 -0.44 1.75
CA TYR A 28 5.11 0.62 2.42
C TYR A 28 4.91 0.29 3.90
N THR A 29 4.70 1.34 4.68
CA THR A 29 4.46 1.27 6.11
C THR A 29 3.04 1.74 6.40
N THR A 30 2.33 1.06 7.31
CA THR A 30 1.04 1.52 7.83
C THR A 30 1.16 1.87 9.30
N THR A 31 0.63 3.02 9.69
CA THR A 31 0.59 3.45 11.09
C THR A 31 -0.83 3.76 11.49
N LYS A 32 -1.33 3.00 12.47
CA LYS A 32 -2.69 3.13 13.01
C LYS A 32 -2.70 4.12 14.17
N ARG A 33 -3.70 5.00 14.22
CA ARG A 33 -3.90 5.97 15.30
C ARG A 33 -5.34 5.93 15.77
N TYR A 34 -5.52 5.72 17.06
CA TYR A 34 -6.81 5.85 17.74
C TYR A 34 -6.99 7.27 18.27
N ARG A 35 -8.16 7.86 18.11
CA ARG A 35 -8.43 9.26 18.51
C ARG A 35 -8.36 9.46 20.02
N ASP A 36 -8.74 8.43 20.78
CA ASP A 36 -8.79 8.41 22.24
C ASP A 36 -7.43 8.06 22.89
N ARG A 37 -6.41 7.72 22.09
CA ARG A 37 -5.06 7.41 22.58
C ARG A 37 -4.07 8.53 22.20
N PRO A 38 -3.13 8.90 23.10
CA PRO A 38 -2.15 9.94 22.81
C PRO A 38 -1.19 9.54 21.68
N ASN A 39 -0.77 8.27 21.68
CA ASN A 39 0.24 7.73 20.76
C ASN A 39 -0.39 6.88 19.67
N ALA A 40 0.26 6.86 18.50
CA ALA A 40 -0.05 5.91 17.44
C ALA A 40 0.50 4.51 17.78
N GLU A 41 -0.09 3.49 17.18
CA GLU A 41 0.45 2.12 17.23
C GLU A 41 1.82 2.08 16.51
N PRO A 42 2.70 1.11 16.86
CA PRO A 42 3.94 0.90 16.15
C PRO A 42 3.72 0.68 14.63
N PRO A 43 4.63 1.19 13.78
CA PRO A 43 4.53 1.02 12.34
C PRO A 43 4.56 -0.45 11.94
N GLN A 44 3.70 -0.83 11.00
CA GLN A 44 3.70 -2.15 10.37
C GLN A 44 4.29 -2.04 8.96
N TYR A 45 5.24 -2.91 8.65
CA TYR A 45 5.97 -2.91 7.38
C TYR A 45 5.42 -3.96 6.44
N TRP A 46 5.22 -3.56 5.18
CA TRP A 46 4.58 -4.36 4.16
C TRP A 46 5.37 -4.33 2.86
N ILE A 47 5.30 -5.46 2.16
CA ILE A 47 5.72 -5.60 0.77
C ILE A 47 4.50 -6.05 -0.02
N ALA A 48 4.03 -5.23 -0.96
CA ALA A 48 2.97 -5.61 -1.88
C ALA A 48 3.55 -5.91 -3.27
N THR A 49 3.17 -7.06 -3.81
CA THR A 49 3.35 -7.35 -5.24
C THR A 49 2.04 -7.07 -5.96
N LEU A 50 2.09 -6.25 -6.99
CA LEU A 50 0.95 -5.87 -7.84
C LEU A 50 1.19 -6.34 -9.27
N ALA A 51 0.15 -6.88 -9.91
CA ALA A 51 0.07 -6.90 -11.36
C ALA A 51 -0.86 -5.78 -11.84
N PHE A 52 -0.52 -5.14 -12.95
CA PHE A 52 -1.29 -4.01 -13.47
C PHE A 52 -1.44 -4.04 -15.00
N ASP A 53 -2.30 -3.20 -15.54
CA ASP A 53 -2.40 -2.97 -16.98
C ASP A 53 -3.00 -1.58 -17.28
N TYR A 54 -3.04 -1.20 -18.55
CA TYR A 54 -3.70 0.02 -19.04
C TYR A 54 -4.75 -0.35 -20.08
N VAL A 55 -6.04 -0.21 -19.72
CA VAL A 55 -7.14 -0.54 -20.62
C VAL A 55 -7.87 0.72 -21.04
N ARG A 56 -7.81 1.03 -22.33
CA ARG A 56 -8.63 2.09 -22.93
C ARG A 56 -10.05 1.59 -23.07
N ARG A 57 -10.99 2.27 -22.41
CA ARG A 57 -12.43 2.01 -22.48
C ARG A 57 -13.17 3.33 -22.68
N PRO A 58 -14.40 3.31 -23.24
CA PRO A 58 -15.28 4.46 -23.16
C PRO A 58 -15.40 4.90 -21.69
N MET A 59 -15.16 6.18 -21.43
CA MET A 59 -15.22 6.78 -20.09
C MET A 59 -16.00 8.08 -20.15
N THR A 60 -16.82 8.32 -19.14
CA THR A 60 -17.42 9.62 -18.86
C THR A 60 -16.33 10.65 -18.51
N ALA A 61 -16.67 11.94 -18.52
CA ALA A 61 -15.73 12.99 -18.13
C ALA A 61 -15.26 12.84 -16.66
N ALA A 62 -16.16 12.46 -15.75
CA ALA A 62 -15.86 12.25 -14.34
C ALA A 62 -14.90 11.07 -14.11
N GLU A 63 -15.12 9.95 -14.80
CA GLU A 63 -14.21 8.79 -14.72
C GLU A 63 -12.82 9.12 -15.29
N ARG A 64 -12.77 9.85 -16.41
CA ARG A 64 -11.50 10.28 -17.03
C ARG A 64 -10.73 11.28 -16.15
N PHE A 65 -11.44 12.12 -15.39
CA PHE A 65 -10.81 13.04 -14.43
C PHE A 65 -10.04 12.28 -13.33
N ILE A 66 -10.53 11.11 -12.93
CA ILE A 66 -9.88 10.26 -11.92
C ILE A 66 -8.80 9.36 -12.55
N ASN A 67 -9.08 8.73 -13.69
CA ASN A 67 -8.19 7.75 -14.31
C ASN A 67 -8.11 7.91 -15.85
N PRO A 68 -7.37 8.92 -16.35
CA PRO A 68 -7.35 9.24 -17.78
C PRO A 68 -6.67 8.17 -18.64
N ALA A 69 -5.72 7.42 -18.08
CA ALA A 69 -4.95 6.41 -18.79
C ALA A 69 -5.58 5.01 -18.73
N GLY A 70 -6.62 4.82 -17.92
CA GLY A 70 -7.23 3.51 -17.71
C GLY A 70 -6.32 2.52 -16.98
N PHE A 71 -5.48 3.01 -16.07
CA PHE A 71 -4.67 2.16 -15.20
C PHE A 71 -5.58 1.24 -14.38
N GLN A 72 -5.28 -0.05 -14.35
CA GLN A 72 -5.98 -1.03 -13.55
C GLN A 72 -4.99 -1.93 -12.82
N VAL A 73 -5.28 -2.22 -11.56
CA VAL A 73 -4.60 -3.29 -10.82
C VAL A 73 -5.37 -4.57 -11.07
N THR A 74 -4.68 -5.59 -11.58
CA THR A 74 -5.27 -6.91 -11.90
C THR A 74 -5.03 -7.93 -10.78
N SER A 75 -3.98 -7.74 -9.98
CA SER A 75 -3.78 -8.48 -8.73
C SER A 75 -3.04 -7.63 -7.70
N PHE A 76 -3.35 -7.86 -6.42
CA PHE A 76 -2.71 -7.19 -5.28
C PHE A 76 -2.47 -8.20 -4.16
N ARG A 77 -1.20 -8.42 -3.80
CA ARG A 77 -0.83 -9.32 -2.71
C ARG A 77 0.10 -8.61 -1.71
N PRO A 78 -0.42 -8.11 -0.58
CA PRO A 78 0.39 -7.58 0.49
C PRO A 78 0.90 -8.71 1.38
N ASN A 79 2.16 -8.60 1.81
CA ASN A 79 2.79 -9.50 2.76
C ASN A 79 3.49 -8.68 3.85
N PRO A 80 3.38 -9.06 5.13
CA PRO A 80 4.21 -8.46 6.17
C PRO A 80 5.68 -8.65 5.81
N GLU A 81 6.48 -7.60 5.96
CA GLU A 81 7.91 -7.79 6.01
C GLU A 81 8.22 -8.58 7.26
N SER A 82 8.74 -9.81 7.10
CA SER A 82 9.09 -10.63 8.26
C SER A 82 10.05 -9.82 9.13
N PRO A 83 9.88 -9.76 10.45
CA PRO A 83 10.89 -9.18 11.31
C PRO A 83 12.12 -10.05 11.14
N ALA A 84 13.08 -9.60 10.31
CA ALA A 84 14.41 -10.17 10.27
C ALA A 84 14.87 -10.21 11.72
N ASN A 85 15.05 -11.42 12.25
CA ASN A 85 15.40 -11.72 13.63
C ASN A 85 16.04 -10.52 14.33
N VAL A 86 15.24 -9.78 15.11
CA VAL A 86 15.77 -8.79 16.04
C VAL A 86 16.54 -9.62 17.04
N GLY A 87 17.85 -9.68 16.84
CA GLY A 87 18.73 -10.58 17.55
C GLY A 87 18.46 -10.49 19.04
N LYS A 88 18.39 -11.65 19.69
CA LYS A 88 18.77 -11.74 21.10
C LYS A 88 20.20 -11.22 21.21
N VAL A 89 20.36 -9.94 21.52
CA VAL A 89 21.62 -9.35 21.94
C VAL A 89 21.34 -8.62 23.24
N GLY A 90 22.02 -9.08 24.28
CA GLY A 90 21.82 -8.73 25.69
C GLY A 90 21.37 -10.00 26.42
N GLY A 91 22.21 -10.70 27.18
CA GLY A 91 23.39 -10.28 27.93
C GLY A 91 23.18 -10.81 29.34
#